data_AF-A0A968UVB4-F1
#
_entry.id   AF-A0A968UVB4-F1
#
_cell.length_a   1.000
_cell.length_b   1.000
_cell.length_c   1.000
_cell.angle_alpha   90.00
_cell.angle_beta   90.00
_cell.angle_gamma   90.00
#
_symmetry.space_group_name_H-M   'P 1'
#
loop_
_entity.id
_entity.type
_entity.pdbx_description
1 polymer ?
#
loop_
_entity_poly.entity_id
_entity_poly.type
_entity_poly.pdbx_seq_one_letter_code
_entity_poly.pdbx_strand_id
1 'polypeptide(L)'
;MRLQHAEGTYTITVPETNTTKSAFGGKLRLYDLHIAKMFEVTYSDCRKIPNAGFRTWDYYAGNGKISMGSFKITCQLAVEVANSYGLGKPESTAIEYSQEEAGPPILRTRYIPILDITGNKVDRWLNFVQRFRPHAGIS
;
A
#
# COMPACT_ATOMS: atom_id res chain seq x y z
N MET A 1 1.87 11.72 -1.26
CA MET A 1 2.36 10.34 -1.05
C MET A 1 3.39 10.02 -2.12
N ARG A 2 4.50 9.39 -1.75
CA ARG A 2 5.55 8.92 -2.66
C ARG A 2 5.67 7.41 -2.53
N LEU A 3 5.73 6.71 -3.66
CA LEU A 3 5.90 5.27 -3.74
C LEU A 3 7.22 4.94 -4.43
N GLN A 4 7.99 4.05 -3.84
CA GLN A 4 9.29 3.63 -4.35
C GLN A 4 9.38 2.10 -4.32
N HIS A 5 10.21 1.53 -5.18
CA HIS A 5 10.53 0.11 -5.20
C HIS A 5 12.03 -0.08 -5.43
N ALA A 6 12.71 -0.75 -4.51
CA ALA A 6 14.13 -1.04 -4.56
C ALA A 6 14.38 -2.41 -3.91
N GLU A 7 15.26 -3.22 -4.50
CA GLU A 7 15.71 -4.49 -3.91
C GLU A 7 14.56 -5.42 -3.45
N GLY A 8 13.46 -5.44 -4.21
CA GLY A 8 12.27 -6.28 -3.90
C GLY A 8 11.37 -5.74 -2.78
N THR A 9 11.66 -4.57 -2.22
CA THR A 9 10.89 -3.90 -1.19
C THR A 9 10.23 -2.65 -1.75
N TYR A 10 8.95 -2.47 -1.43
CA TYR A 10 8.24 -1.23 -1.68
C TYR A 10 8.38 -0.29 -0.48
N THR A 11 8.42 1.01 -0.75
CA THR A 11 8.36 2.03 0.28
C THR A 11 7.22 2.99 -0.02
N ILE A 12 6.43 3.30 1.00
CA ILE A 12 5.41 4.35 0.95
C ILE A 12 5.77 5.44 1.97
N THR A 13 5.99 6.65 1.46
CA THR A 13 6.28 7.82 2.27
C THR A 13 5.17 8.84 2.13
N VAL A 14 4.61 9.25 3.25
CA VAL A 14 3.50 10.23 3.31
C VAL A 14 3.93 11.49 4.06
N PRO A 15 3.47 12.68 3.64
CA PRO A 15 3.84 13.93 4.28
C PRO A 15 3.17 14.11 5.65
N GLU A 16 2.04 13.46 5.89
CA GLU A 16 1.28 13.64 7.12
C GLU A 16 1.98 13.00 8.32
N THR A 17 2.14 13.78 9.39
CA THR A 17 2.60 13.28 10.68
C THR A 17 1.46 12.64 11.46
N ASN A 18 0.29 13.28 11.47
CA ASN A 18 -0.93 12.73 12.05
C ASN A 18 -1.70 11.90 11.01
N THR A 19 -1.44 10.59 10.98
CA THR A 19 -2.11 9.63 10.09
C THR A 19 -3.44 9.11 10.66
N THR A 20 -3.79 9.47 11.90
CA THR A 20 -5.07 9.12 12.52
C THR A 20 -6.19 10.10 12.18
N LYS A 21 -5.87 11.24 11.54
CA LYS A 21 -6.87 12.19 11.08
C LYS A 21 -7.83 11.54 10.07
N SER A 22 -9.09 11.94 10.14
CA SER A 22 -10.13 11.51 9.21
C SER A 22 -9.74 11.85 7.77
N ALA A 23 -9.91 10.88 6.88
CA ALA A 23 -9.85 11.04 5.46
C ALA A 23 -11.21 11.53 4.95
N PHE A 24 -11.21 12.67 4.25
CA PHE A 24 -12.40 13.24 3.59
C PHE A 24 -13.61 13.46 4.51
N GLY A 25 -13.39 13.64 5.83
CA GLY A 25 -14.46 13.85 6.81
C GLY A 25 -15.26 12.58 7.17
N GLY A 26 -14.83 11.40 6.71
CA GLY A 26 -15.47 10.11 7.00
C GLY A 26 -14.84 9.38 8.19
N LYS A 27 -15.27 8.12 8.41
CA LYS A 27 -14.72 7.25 9.47
C LYS A 27 -13.30 6.75 9.18
N LEU A 28 -12.93 6.65 7.90
CA LEU A 28 -11.60 6.21 7.50
C LEU A 28 -10.57 7.23 7.93
N ARG A 29 -9.43 6.77 8.43
CA ARG A 29 -8.26 7.59 8.69
C ARG A 29 -7.35 7.57 7.47
N LEU A 30 -6.43 8.53 7.36
CA LEU A 30 -5.41 8.47 6.32
C LEU A 30 -4.60 7.16 6.36
N TYR A 31 -4.26 6.68 7.56
CA TYR A 31 -3.61 5.39 7.74
C TYR A 31 -4.34 4.25 7.01
N ASP A 32 -5.68 4.22 7.09
CA ASP A 32 -6.49 3.15 6.49
C ASP A 32 -6.45 3.21 4.95
N LEU A 33 -6.30 4.40 4.36
CA LEU A 33 -6.10 4.59 2.92
C LEU A 33 -4.69 4.21 2.47
N HIS A 34 -3.69 4.48 3.30
CA HIS A 34 -2.30 4.13 2.98
C HIS A 34 -2.12 2.61 2.93
N ILE A 35 -2.71 1.89 3.90
CA ILE A 35 -2.76 0.43 3.86
C ILE A 35 -3.51 -0.06 2.61
N ALA A 36 -4.64 0.55 2.25
CA ALA A 36 -5.38 0.18 1.04
C ALA A 36 -4.49 0.30 -0.21
N LYS A 37 -3.73 1.40 -0.34
CA LYS A 37 -2.81 1.60 -1.45
C LYS A 37 -1.73 0.50 -1.54
N MET A 38 -1.18 0.04 -0.41
CA MET A 38 -0.22 -1.08 -0.41
C MET A 38 -0.85 -2.36 -0.98
N PHE A 39 -2.10 -2.66 -0.62
CA PHE A 39 -2.86 -3.79 -1.14
C PHE A 39 -3.16 -3.66 -2.63
N GLU A 40 -3.58 -2.47 -3.08
CA GLU A 40 -3.86 -2.18 -4.49
C GLU A 40 -2.64 -2.40 -5.38
N VAL A 41 -1.47 -1.86 -4.98
CA VAL A 41 -0.22 -2.05 -5.72
C VAL A 41 0.21 -3.51 -5.69
N THR A 42 0.14 -4.17 -4.53
CA THR A 42 0.51 -5.59 -4.40
C THR A 42 -0.37 -6.47 -5.28
N TYR A 43 -1.69 -6.26 -5.27
CA TYR A 43 -2.62 -6.97 -6.14
C TYR A 43 -2.27 -6.76 -7.62
N SER A 44 -2.01 -5.52 -8.05
CA SER A 44 -1.62 -5.20 -9.42
C SER A 44 -0.35 -5.94 -9.86
N ASP A 45 0.64 -6.06 -8.97
CA ASP A 45 1.87 -6.81 -9.23
C ASP A 45 1.64 -8.32 -9.35
N CYS A 46 0.91 -8.88 -8.40
CA CYS A 46 0.64 -10.32 -8.34
C CYS A 46 -0.16 -10.81 -9.55
N ARG A 47 -0.94 -9.94 -10.18
CA ARG A 47 -1.64 -10.23 -11.44
C ARG A 47 -0.72 -10.30 -12.66
N LYS A 48 0.44 -9.65 -12.62
CA LYS A 48 1.39 -9.57 -13.75
C LYS A 48 2.52 -10.58 -13.66
N ILE A 49 2.87 -11.01 -12.45
CA ILE A 49 4.00 -11.89 -12.18
C ILE A 49 3.46 -13.23 -11.69
N PRO A 50 3.45 -14.28 -12.54
CA PRO A 50 3.07 -15.62 -12.12
C PRO A 50 3.92 -16.08 -10.93
N ASN A 51 3.29 -16.74 -9.95
CA ASN A 51 3.96 -17.30 -8.77
C ASN A 51 4.71 -16.28 -7.89
N ALA A 52 4.36 -14.99 -7.95
CA ALA A 52 4.86 -14.02 -6.98
C ALA A 52 4.42 -14.42 -5.55
N GLY A 53 5.36 -14.46 -4.61
CA GLY A 53 5.07 -14.84 -3.22
C GLY A 53 4.41 -13.72 -2.41
N PHE A 54 5.16 -12.64 -2.19
CA PHE A 54 4.72 -11.49 -1.40
C PHE A 54 5.42 -10.20 -1.83
N ARG A 55 4.95 -9.07 -1.29
CA ARG A 55 5.64 -7.78 -1.30
C ARG A 55 5.86 -7.31 0.13
N THR A 56 7.07 -6.84 0.40
CA THR A 56 7.42 -6.12 1.62
C THR A 56 7.18 -4.63 1.40
N TRP A 57 6.68 -3.96 2.42
CA TRP A 57 6.33 -2.55 2.40
C TRP A 57 6.89 -1.86 3.64
N ASP A 58 7.81 -0.93 3.45
CA ASP A 58 8.21 -0.01 4.52
C ASP A 58 7.36 1.26 4.45
N TYR A 59 6.77 1.60 5.59
CA TYR A 59 5.86 2.73 5.68
C TYR A 59 6.45 3.82 6.55
N TYR A 60 6.59 5.02 5.98
CA TYR A 60 7.02 6.20 6.69
C TYR A 60 6.01 7.35 6.62
N ALA A 61 5.80 8.00 7.76
CA ALA A 61 5.00 9.20 7.92
C ALA A 61 5.90 10.44 8.16
N GLY A 62 5.31 11.64 8.05
CA GLY A 62 6.02 12.90 8.29
C GLY A 62 7.22 13.13 7.35
N ASN A 63 7.09 12.80 6.06
CA ASN A 63 8.16 12.87 5.05
C ASN A 63 9.38 12.01 5.42
N GLY A 64 9.17 10.78 5.89
CA GLY A 64 10.26 9.84 6.21
C GLY A 64 10.70 9.86 7.67
N LYS A 65 10.23 10.84 8.46
CA LYS A 65 10.71 11.05 9.84
C LYS A 65 10.13 10.07 10.86
N ILE A 66 9.01 9.42 10.55
CA ILE A 66 8.30 8.53 11.48
C ILE A 66 8.19 7.16 10.81
N SER A 67 8.87 6.15 11.36
CA SER A 67 8.69 4.77 10.92
C SER A 67 7.36 4.24 11.45
N MET A 68 6.49 3.82 10.53
CA MET A 68 5.20 3.20 10.84
C MET A 68 5.27 1.67 10.83
N GLY A 69 6.43 1.11 10.49
CA GLY A 69 6.71 -0.32 10.45
C GLY A 69 6.84 -0.90 9.04
N SER A 70 7.25 -2.17 8.99
CA SER A 70 7.35 -2.95 7.77
C SER A 70 6.20 -3.95 7.68
N PHE A 71 5.58 -4.07 6.52
CA PHE A 71 4.41 -4.91 6.28
C PHE A 71 4.72 -5.94 5.21
N LYS A 72 4.18 -7.14 5.38
CA LYS A 72 4.29 -8.21 4.39
C LYS A 72 2.91 -8.53 3.86
N ILE A 73 2.70 -8.34 2.56
CA ILE A 73 1.43 -8.66 1.88
C ILE A 73 1.70 -9.78 0.89
N THR A 74 1.10 -10.95 1.14
CA THR A 74 1.18 -12.07 0.19
C THR A 74 0.27 -11.82 -1.01
N CYS A 75 0.62 -12.41 -2.15
CA CYS A 75 -0.23 -12.32 -3.33
C CYS A 75 -1.62 -12.92 -3.11
N GLN A 76 -1.70 -14.03 -2.37
CA GLN A 76 -2.97 -14.63 -1.97
C GLN A 76 -3.82 -13.65 -1.16
N LEU A 77 -3.26 -13.03 -0.11
CA LEU A 77 -3.99 -12.09 0.73
C LEU A 77 -4.45 -10.86 -0.08
N ALA A 78 -3.62 -10.36 -0.99
CA ALA A 78 -3.99 -9.24 -1.86
C ALA A 78 -5.18 -9.58 -2.79
N VAL A 79 -5.21 -10.80 -3.33
CA VAL A 79 -6.34 -11.29 -4.14
C VAL A 79 -7.60 -11.47 -3.30
N GLU A 80 -7.49 -12.04 -2.09
CA GLU A 80 -8.61 -12.22 -1.17
C GLU A 80 -9.23 -10.87 -0.76
N VAL A 81 -8.39 -9.87 -0.46
CA VAL A 81 -8.85 -8.50 -0.17
C VAL A 81 -9.54 -7.89 -1.39
N ALA A 82 -8.92 -7.95 -2.57
CA ALA A 82 -9.53 -7.43 -3.80
C ALA A 82 -10.89 -8.08 -4.12
N ASN A 83 -11.02 -9.39 -3.92
CA ASN A 83 -12.28 -10.11 -4.12
C ASN A 83 -13.33 -9.75 -3.06
N SER A 84 -12.92 -9.57 -1.80
CA SER A 84 -13.84 -9.31 -0.68
C SER A 84 -14.41 -7.90 -0.68
N TYR A 85 -13.61 -6.91 -1.08
CA TYR A 85 -14.01 -5.51 -1.10
C TYR A 85 -14.43 -5.05 -2.49
N GLY A 86 -13.96 -5.71 -3.55
CA GLY A 86 -14.15 -5.28 -4.93
C GLY A 86 -13.15 -4.19 -5.32
N LEU A 87 -13.08 -3.94 -6.63
CA LEU A 87 -12.18 -2.96 -7.23
C LEU A 87 -12.98 -1.88 -7.94
N GLY A 88 -12.62 -0.63 -7.68
CA GLY A 88 -13.13 0.55 -8.36
C GLY A 88 -12.33 0.92 -9.60
N LYS A 89 -12.58 2.13 -10.09
CA LYS A 89 -11.91 2.68 -11.28
C LYS A 89 -10.39 2.78 -11.02
N PRO A 90 -9.54 2.34 -11.97
CA PRO A 90 -8.10 2.53 -11.86
C PRO A 90 -7.69 4.00 -11.73
N GLU A 91 -6.74 4.23 -10.84
CA GLU A 91 -6.10 5.53 -10.60
C GLU A 91 -4.66 5.52 -11.14
N SER A 92 -4.24 6.66 -11.69
CA SER A 92 -2.85 6.89 -12.07
C SER A 92 -1.95 6.91 -10.84
N THR A 93 -1.07 5.93 -10.72
CA THR A 93 -0.15 5.74 -9.60
C THR A 93 1.28 5.80 -10.10
N ALA A 94 2.03 6.79 -9.66
CA ALA A 94 3.44 6.93 -9.99
C ALA A 94 4.31 6.19 -8.95
N ILE A 95 5.22 5.34 -9.43
CA ILE A 95 6.13 4.56 -8.61
C ILE A 95 7.56 4.78 -9.13
N GLU A 96 8.46 5.15 -8.24
CA GLU A 96 9.89 5.28 -8.55
C GLU A 96 10.59 3.93 -8.37
N TYR A 97 11.18 3.41 -9.43
CA TYR A 97 11.91 2.16 -9.42
C TYR A 97 13.41 2.45 -9.37
N SER A 98 14.10 1.92 -8.35
CA SER A 98 15.57 1.94 -8.31
C SER A 98 16.13 1.20 -9.51
N GLN A 99 17.23 1.71 -10.05
CA GLN A 99 18.03 1.00 -11.06
C GLN A 99 19.35 0.50 -10.48
N GLU A 100 19.54 0.57 -9.16
CA GLU A 100 20.77 0.15 -8.48
C GLU A 100 22.01 0.76 -9.16
N GLU A 101 23.00 -0.04 -9.55
CA GLU A 101 24.21 0.41 -10.25
C GLU A 101 23.97 0.84 -11.70
N ALA A 102 22.82 0.49 -12.30
CA ALA A 102 22.51 0.80 -13.71
C ALA A 102 22.11 2.27 -13.94
N GLY A 103 21.84 3.05 -12.88
CA GLY A 103 21.63 4.49 -13.01
C GLY A 103 20.64 5.10 -12.02
N PRO A 104 20.16 6.34 -12.27
CA PRO A 104 19.23 7.00 -11.39
C PRO A 104 17.85 6.31 -11.37
N PRO A 105 17.04 6.47 -10.31
CA PRO A 105 15.70 5.91 -10.26
C PRO A 105 14.81 6.37 -11.42
N ILE A 106 13.97 5.47 -11.95
CA ILE A 106 13.01 5.78 -13.02
C ILE A 106 11.60 5.88 -12.45
N LEU A 107 10.90 6.96 -12.78
CA LEU A 107 9.47 7.08 -12.49
C LEU A 107 8.64 6.32 -13.53
N ARG A 108 7.78 5.40 -13.09
CA ARG A 108 6.79 4.71 -13.93
C ARG A 108 5.39 4.98 -13.42
N THR A 109 4.52 5.44 -14.31
CA THR A 109 3.10 5.63 -14.02
C THR A 109 2.31 4.38 -14.42
N ARG A 110 1.50 3.87 -13.50
CA ARG A 110 0.65 2.69 -13.69
C ARG A 110 -0.80 3.02 -13.36
N TYR A 111 -1.73 2.45 -14.10
CA TYR A 111 -3.15 2.50 -13.75
C TYR A 111 -3.47 1.33 -12.82
N ILE A 112 -3.65 1.63 -11.54
CA ILE A 112 -3.86 0.62 -10.49
C ILE A 112 -5.31 0.72 -10.01
N PRO A 113 -6.09 -0.38 -10.06
CA PRO A 113 -7.45 -0.39 -9.54
C PRO A 113 -7.45 -0.07 -8.04
N ILE A 114 -8.36 0.80 -7.61
CA ILE A 114 -8.52 1.17 -6.20
C ILE A 114 -9.44 0.17 -5.49
N LEU A 115 -9.23 -0.07 -4.21
CA LEU A 115 -10.15 -0.89 -3.42
C LEU A 115 -11.46 -0.13 -3.18
N ASP A 116 -12.59 -0.81 -3.36
CA ASP A 116 -13.88 -0.24 -2.97
C ASP A 116 -14.13 -0.46 -1.47
N ILE A 117 -13.63 0.49 -0.68
CA ILE A 117 -13.79 0.55 0.79
C ILE A 117 -14.84 1.59 1.21
N THR A 118 -15.85 1.81 0.37
CA THR A 118 -16.91 2.80 0.58
C THR A 118 -18.20 2.18 1.16
N GLY A 119 -19.17 3.03 1.52
CA GLY A 119 -20.50 2.61 1.95
C GLY A 119 -20.47 1.65 3.15
N ASN A 120 -21.19 0.53 3.04
CA ASN A 120 -21.28 -0.49 4.10
C ASN A 120 -20.00 -1.32 4.28
N LYS A 121 -18.96 -1.12 3.46
CA LYS A 121 -17.67 -1.84 3.56
C LYS A 121 -16.69 -1.16 4.50
N VAL A 122 -16.92 0.11 4.85
CA VAL A 122 -16.03 0.93 5.69
C VAL A 122 -15.71 0.26 7.03
N ASP A 123 -16.73 -0.15 7.79
CA ASP A 123 -16.51 -0.73 9.12
C ASP A 123 -15.78 -2.09 9.04
N ARG A 124 -16.01 -2.86 7.96
CA ARG A 124 -15.28 -4.11 7.70
C ARG A 124 -13.81 -3.84 7.38
N TRP A 125 -13.52 -2.81 6.59
CA TRP A 125 -12.15 -2.41 6.27
C TRP A 125 -11.40 -1.96 7.53
N LEU A 126 -12.04 -1.14 8.38
CA LEU A 126 -11.44 -0.72 9.65
C LEU A 126 -11.08 -1.91 10.55
N ASN A 127 -11.99 -2.88 10.67
CA ASN A 127 -11.73 -4.10 11.45
C ASN A 127 -10.58 -4.94 10.88
N PHE A 128 -10.45 -5.01 9.56
CA PHE A 128 -9.33 -5.68 8.90
C PHE A 128 -8.01 -4.96 9.21
N VAL A 129 -7.95 -3.64 8.99
CA VAL A 129 -6.73 -2.84 9.19
C VAL A 129 -6.25 -2.88 10.65
N GLN A 130 -7.15 -2.88 11.63
CA GLN A 130 -6.78 -3.01 13.05
C GLN A 130 -6.05 -4.31 13.39
N ARG A 131 -6.28 -5.37 12.60
CA ARG A 131 -5.64 -6.68 12.77
C ARG A 131 -4.41 -6.85 11.88
N PHE A 132 -4.33 -6.08 10.79
CA PHE A 132 -3.18 -6.07 9.90
C PHE A 132 -2.04 -5.22 10.50
N ARG A 133 -1.20 -5.89 11.30
CA ARG A 133 -0.07 -5.26 11.99
C ARG A 133 1.21 -5.36 11.17
N PRO A 134 2.17 -4.43 11.39
CA PRO A 134 3.53 -4.59 10.86
C PRO A 134 4.07 -5.96 11.24
N HIS A 135 4.80 -6.60 10.33
CA HIS A 135 5.57 -7.77 10.67
C HIS A 135 6.71 -7.33 11.59
N ALA A 136 6.88 -8.01 12.73
CA ALA A 136 8.04 -7.81 13.58
C ALA A 136 9.27 -8.32 12.82
N GLY A 137 9.93 -7.44 12.07
CA GLY A 137 11.29 -7.69 11.60
C GLY A 137 12.18 -7.80 12.82
N ILE A 138 12.90 -8.92 12.93
CA ILE A 138 13.96 -9.11 13.91
C ILE A 138 14.97 -7.96 13.70
N SER A 139 15.02 -7.03 14.64
CA SER A 139 16.14 -6.13 14.84
C SER A 139 17.23 -6.82 15.65
#